data_AF-L7X078-F1
#
_entry.id   AF-L7X078-F1
#
_cell.length_a   1.000
_cell.length_b   1.000
_cell.length_c   1.000
_cell.angle_alpha   90.00
_cell.angle_beta   90.00
_cell.angle_gamma   90.00
#
_symmetry.space_group_name_H-M   'P 1'
#
loop_
_entity.id
_entity.type
_entity.pdbx_description
1 polymer ?
#
loop_
_entity_poly.entity_id
_entity_poly.type
_entity_poly.pdbx_seq_one_letter_code
_entity_poly.pdbx_strand_id
1 'polypeptide(L)'
;ERCSTCHQRHQFNPVVARKSEQCKACHWGKDHRDWEAYDISIHGVVWQTNKWDPTQFDLTKKLSDADYVGPTCQYCHLRGGHHNVQRLSTVYTSMGMSNADRGAPLWKEKRDTWVSVCDDCHSPRFARENLQAMDEACKDAGLKYTETFKVAENLQLDGMGEPMPKDLHPDWAGEHVWSLKIGAYHDGPAYGGAQGQSGEFRMSNCSDIERVCFESVGYWMTYIFKGMAHGSWNDATYCDGSFGMDRW
;
A
#
# COMPACT_ATOMS: atom_id res chain seq x y z
N GLU A 1 21.41 9.12 11.63
CA GLU A 1 19.98 9.29 11.29
C GLU A 1 19.73 10.70 10.78
N ARG A 2 18.75 10.92 9.88
CA ARG A 2 18.39 12.24 9.35
C ARG A 2 17.01 12.65 9.88
N CYS A 3 16.95 13.52 10.88
CA CYS A 3 15.68 14.02 11.42
C CYS A 3 15.08 15.19 10.59
N SER A 4 15.78 15.67 9.55
CA SER A 4 15.32 16.80 8.73
C SER A 4 14.21 16.47 7.72
N THR A 5 13.57 15.31 7.83
CA THR A 5 12.69 14.76 6.80
C THR A 5 11.36 15.50 6.73
N CYS A 6 10.60 15.57 7.84
CA CYS A 6 9.27 16.21 7.87
C CYS A 6 9.31 17.68 8.32
N HIS A 7 10.26 18.04 9.20
CA HIS A 7 10.54 19.42 9.59
C HIS A 7 11.89 19.84 9.02
N GLN A 8 11.87 20.47 7.86
CA GLN A 8 13.05 20.66 7.03
C GLN A 8 14.13 21.49 7.73
N ARG A 9 15.38 21.10 7.49
CA ARG A 9 16.54 21.91 7.87
C ARG A 9 16.55 23.23 7.06
N HIS A 10 16.95 24.37 7.61
CA HIS A 10 17.37 24.59 9.00
C HIS A 10 16.26 25.20 9.88
N GLN A 11 15.02 25.20 9.41
CA GLN A 11 13.89 25.82 10.13
C GLN A 11 13.34 24.92 11.25
N PHE A 12 13.36 23.60 11.06
CA PHE A 12 12.87 22.60 12.01
C PHE A 12 11.49 22.93 12.61
N ASN A 13 10.58 23.43 11.75
CA ASN A 13 9.28 23.92 12.19
C ASN A 13 8.24 22.77 12.30
N PRO A 14 7.73 22.45 13.50
CA PRO A 14 6.73 21.39 13.67
C PRO A 14 5.36 21.73 13.05
N VAL A 15 5.04 23.01 12.87
CA VAL A 15 3.80 23.43 12.17
C VAL A 15 3.84 22.99 10.71
N VAL A 16 5.00 23.16 10.05
CA VAL A 16 5.21 22.70 8.68
C VAL A 16 5.20 21.16 8.61
N ALA A 17 5.74 20.50 9.63
CA ALA A 17 5.76 19.04 9.74
C ALA A 17 4.39 18.38 9.88
N ARG A 18 3.37 19.11 10.34
CA ARG A 18 1.99 18.61 10.53
C ARG A 18 1.11 18.72 9.29
N LYS A 19 1.61 19.32 8.21
CA LYS A 19 0.90 19.39 6.93
C LYS A 19 0.95 18.05 6.21
N SER A 20 -0.18 17.56 5.69
CA SER A 20 -0.26 16.27 4.99
C SER A 20 0.72 16.19 3.80
N GLU A 21 1.02 17.32 3.14
CA GLU A 21 1.97 17.38 2.03
C GLU A 21 3.41 16.98 2.39
N GLN A 22 3.76 16.89 3.68
CA GLN A 22 5.08 16.41 4.09
C GLN A 22 5.32 14.95 3.72
N CYS A 23 4.26 14.14 3.73
CA CYS A 23 4.34 12.72 3.39
C CYS A 23 4.53 12.52 1.89
N LYS A 24 3.94 13.39 1.05
CA LYS A 24 3.82 13.18 -0.40
C LYS A 24 5.13 13.18 -1.17
N ALA A 25 6.22 13.69 -0.61
CA ALA A 25 7.52 13.63 -1.29
C ALA A 25 8.03 12.19 -1.46
N CYS A 26 7.56 11.27 -0.61
CA CYS A 26 7.95 9.85 -0.63
C CYS A 26 6.75 8.92 -0.76
N HIS A 27 5.62 9.24 -0.11
CA HIS A 27 4.40 8.44 -0.10
C HIS A 27 3.49 8.81 -1.28
N TRP A 28 3.96 8.55 -2.50
CA TRP A 28 3.24 8.83 -3.75
C TRP A 28 3.72 7.91 -4.87
N GLY A 29 3.06 7.95 -6.02
CA GLY A 29 3.59 7.35 -7.24
C GLY A 29 3.15 5.91 -7.49
N LYS A 30 4.04 5.11 -8.09
CA LYS A 30 3.63 3.94 -8.89
C LYS A 30 3.26 2.71 -8.06
N ASP A 31 3.88 2.49 -6.93
CA ASP A 31 3.72 1.29 -6.08
C ASP A 31 3.05 1.61 -4.74
N HIS A 32 2.87 2.89 -4.42
CA HIS A 32 2.19 3.33 -3.20
C HIS A 32 1.54 4.71 -3.37
N ARG A 33 0.34 4.75 -3.98
CA ARG A 33 -0.52 5.93 -4.07
C ARG A 33 -1.15 6.32 -2.72
N ASP A 34 -0.31 6.58 -1.73
CA ASP A 34 -0.72 6.99 -0.39
C ASP A 34 -1.24 8.43 -0.41
N TRP A 35 -0.44 9.36 -0.93
CA TRP A 35 -0.83 10.76 -1.08
C TRP A 35 -2.00 10.91 -2.03
N GLU A 36 -1.94 10.32 -3.22
CA GLU A 36 -2.99 10.47 -4.24
C GLU A 36 -4.34 9.97 -3.71
N ALA A 37 -4.36 8.80 -3.04
CA ALA A 37 -5.58 8.26 -2.46
C ALA A 37 -6.13 9.13 -1.32
N TYR A 38 -5.27 9.72 -0.48
CA TYR A 38 -5.72 10.68 0.53
C TYR A 38 -6.22 11.97 -0.12
N ASP A 39 -5.44 12.55 -1.03
CA ASP A 39 -5.64 13.89 -1.59
C ASP A 39 -6.96 14.00 -2.38
N ILE A 40 -7.32 12.93 -3.10
CA ILE A 40 -8.57 12.87 -3.88
C ILE A 40 -9.77 12.34 -3.08
N SER A 41 -9.55 11.76 -1.89
CA SER A 41 -10.66 11.33 -1.04
C SER A 41 -11.38 12.52 -0.42
N ILE A 42 -12.53 12.25 0.21
CA ILE A 42 -13.28 13.29 0.93
C ILE A 42 -12.41 13.90 2.05
N HIS A 43 -11.56 13.12 2.72
CA HIS A 43 -10.63 13.66 3.71
C HIS A 43 -9.62 14.63 3.07
N GLY A 44 -9.06 14.29 1.91
CA GLY A 44 -8.17 15.17 1.16
C GLY A 44 -8.86 16.42 0.64
N VAL A 45 -10.09 16.31 0.15
CA VAL A 45 -10.91 17.45 -0.28
C VAL A 45 -11.14 18.40 0.89
N VAL A 46 -11.58 17.88 2.05
CA VAL A 46 -11.77 18.69 3.28
C VAL A 46 -10.46 19.37 3.69
N TRP A 47 -9.32 18.67 3.61
CA TRP A 47 -8.01 19.26 3.86
C TRP A 47 -7.70 20.37 2.85
N GLN A 48 -7.78 20.12 1.55
CA GLN A 48 -7.44 21.10 0.53
C GLN A 48 -8.26 22.38 0.63
N THR A 49 -9.56 22.26 0.91
CA THR A 49 -10.48 23.40 0.98
C THR A 49 -10.30 24.23 2.25
N ASN A 50 -9.83 23.63 3.35
CA ASN A 50 -9.82 24.27 4.67
C ASN A 50 -8.43 24.43 5.30
N LYS A 51 -7.35 23.85 4.78
CA LYS A 51 -6.00 23.84 5.40
C LYS A 51 -5.38 25.21 5.68
N TRP A 52 -5.92 26.28 5.10
CA TRP A 52 -5.48 27.66 5.31
C TRP A 52 -6.39 28.44 6.26
N ASP A 53 -7.53 27.88 6.65
CA ASP A 53 -8.41 28.44 7.66
C ASP A 53 -8.01 27.89 9.05
N PRO A 54 -7.43 28.72 9.92
CA PRO A 54 -6.99 28.28 11.25
C PRO A 54 -8.16 27.90 12.17
N THR A 55 -9.40 28.27 11.83
CA THR A 55 -10.59 27.79 12.57
C THR A 55 -10.94 26.34 12.27
N GLN A 56 -10.47 25.82 11.12
CA GLN A 56 -10.68 24.45 10.68
C GLN A 56 -9.44 23.58 10.92
N PHE A 57 -8.25 24.15 10.72
CA PHE A 57 -6.95 23.49 10.86
C PHE A 57 -5.93 24.38 11.57
N ASP A 58 -5.95 24.39 12.91
CA ASP A 58 -4.90 25.03 13.71
C ASP A 58 -3.67 24.11 13.86
N LEU A 59 -2.74 24.21 12.90
CA LEU A 59 -1.51 23.43 12.89
C LEU A 59 -0.49 23.84 13.98
N THR A 60 -0.75 24.91 14.73
CA THR A 60 0.10 25.30 15.87
C THR A 60 -0.09 24.34 17.05
N LYS A 61 -1.31 23.80 17.22
CA LYS A 61 -1.62 22.77 18.23
C LYS A 61 -0.76 21.53 18.06
N LYS A 62 -0.43 20.87 19.19
CA LYS A 62 0.21 19.56 19.15
C LYS A 62 -0.78 18.52 18.64
N LEU A 63 -0.28 17.41 18.10
CA LEU A 63 -1.13 16.31 17.59
C LEU A 63 -1.95 15.63 18.69
N SER A 64 -1.59 15.78 19.97
CA SER A 64 -2.40 15.33 21.11
C SER A 64 -3.65 16.18 21.33
N ASP A 65 -3.62 17.43 20.86
CA ASP A 65 -4.64 18.44 21.11
C ASP A 65 -5.30 18.86 19.78
N ALA A 66 -5.03 18.13 18.69
CA ALA A 66 -5.54 18.42 17.36
C ALA A 66 -7.05 18.11 17.31
N ASP A 67 -7.81 19.09 16.87
CA ASP A 67 -9.28 19.09 16.81
C ASP A 67 -9.76 19.53 15.42
N TYR A 68 -9.07 19.04 14.38
CA TYR A 68 -9.31 19.41 13.00
C TYR A 68 -10.67 18.95 12.49
N VAL A 69 -11.25 19.69 11.54
CA VAL A 69 -12.50 19.30 10.86
C VAL A 69 -12.37 18.03 10.00
N GLY A 70 -11.15 17.68 9.60
CA GLY A 70 -10.81 16.45 8.89
C GLY A 70 -9.41 15.95 9.26
N PRO A 71 -9.07 14.68 9.02
CA PRO A 71 -7.79 14.13 9.42
C PRO A 71 -6.66 14.58 8.48
N THR A 72 -5.44 14.66 9.01
CA THR A 72 -4.19 14.68 8.24
C THR A 72 -3.51 13.32 8.31
N CYS A 73 -2.48 13.08 7.48
CA CYS A 73 -1.65 11.86 7.58
C CYS A 73 -1.14 11.66 9.02
N GLN A 74 -0.68 12.75 9.63
CA GLN A 74 -0.12 12.79 10.97
C GLN A 74 -1.17 12.54 12.05
N TYR A 75 -2.40 13.01 11.85
CA TYR A 75 -3.51 12.78 12.78
C TYR A 75 -3.77 11.29 13.00
N CYS A 76 -3.78 10.53 11.90
CA CYS A 76 -4.00 9.10 11.92
C CYS A 76 -2.73 8.32 12.31
N HIS A 77 -1.62 8.52 11.60
CA HIS A 77 -0.44 7.66 11.73
C HIS A 77 0.54 8.07 12.82
N LEU A 78 0.57 9.35 13.20
CA LEU A 78 1.40 9.88 14.28
C LEU A 78 0.53 10.31 15.47
N ARG A 79 -0.50 9.50 15.77
CA ARG A 79 -1.49 9.77 16.82
C ARG A 79 -0.82 10.18 18.14
N GLY A 80 -1.25 11.32 18.69
CA GLY A 80 -0.67 11.91 19.91
C GLY A 80 0.76 12.45 19.76
N GLY A 81 1.30 12.53 18.55
CA GLY A 81 2.67 12.98 18.27
C GLY A 81 3.73 11.87 18.31
N HIS A 82 3.32 10.60 18.32
CA HIS A 82 4.26 9.48 18.34
C HIS A 82 5.05 9.36 17.02
N HIS A 83 6.36 9.17 17.09
CA HIS A 83 7.23 9.19 15.90
C HIS A 83 7.43 7.81 15.23
N ASN A 84 7.02 6.71 15.87
CA ASN A 84 6.83 5.45 15.15
C ASN A 84 5.53 5.54 14.32
N VAL A 85 5.67 5.95 13.06
CA VAL A 85 4.56 6.09 12.09
C VAL A 85 3.83 4.76 11.81
N GLN A 86 4.50 3.63 12.07
CA GLN A 86 3.91 2.30 11.88
C GLN A 86 3.13 1.82 13.11
N ARG A 87 3.13 2.55 14.23
CA ARG A 87 2.61 2.09 15.53
C ARG A 87 1.18 1.54 15.47
N LEU A 88 0.31 2.13 14.64
CA LEU A 88 -1.09 1.68 14.51
C LEU A 88 -1.28 0.59 13.44
N SER A 89 -0.25 0.23 12.67
CA SER A 89 -0.39 -0.75 11.59
C SER A 89 -0.86 -2.10 12.11
N THR A 90 -1.80 -2.71 11.40
CA THR A 90 -2.31 -4.04 11.78
C THR A 90 -1.25 -5.11 11.62
N VAL A 91 -0.70 -5.24 10.41
CA VAL A 91 0.34 -6.20 10.05
C VAL A 91 1.04 -5.67 8.80
N TYR A 92 2.34 -5.93 8.68
CA TYR A 92 3.09 -5.59 7.47
C TYR A 92 2.76 -6.61 6.36
N THR A 93 2.36 -6.12 5.20
CA THR A 93 1.93 -6.96 4.07
C THR A 93 2.66 -6.64 2.78
N SER A 94 3.96 -6.36 2.88
CA SER A 94 4.82 -6.05 1.73
C SER A 94 4.20 -4.98 0.81
N MET A 95 4.02 -3.77 1.34
CA MET A 95 3.34 -2.63 0.69
C MET A 95 1.84 -2.80 0.33
N GLY A 96 1.26 -3.97 0.56
CA GLY A 96 -0.09 -4.32 0.10
C GLY A 96 -0.11 -5.44 -0.94
N MET A 97 1.06 -5.89 -1.41
CA MET A 97 1.19 -6.99 -2.37
C MET A 97 0.83 -8.35 -1.73
N SER A 98 1.07 -8.50 -0.43
CA SER A 98 0.63 -9.68 0.32
C SER A 98 -0.77 -9.46 0.89
N ASN A 99 -1.61 -10.49 0.86
CA ASN A 99 -2.95 -10.41 1.42
C ASN A 99 -3.00 -10.71 2.92
N ALA A 100 -3.85 -9.96 3.60
CA ALA A 100 -4.27 -10.23 4.97
C ALA A 100 -5.66 -9.64 5.19
N ASP A 101 -6.60 -10.47 5.66
CA ASP A 101 -7.89 -9.98 6.17
C ASP A 101 -7.65 -9.32 7.54
N ARG A 102 -7.65 -7.99 7.57
CA ARG A 102 -7.38 -7.21 8.79
C ARG A 102 -8.65 -7.07 9.66
N GLY A 103 -9.81 -7.49 9.15
CA GLY A 103 -11.08 -7.56 9.87
C GLY A 103 -11.30 -8.88 10.58
N ALA A 104 -10.49 -9.89 10.28
CA ALA A 104 -10.53 -11.20 10.93
C ALA A 104 -10.36 -11.11 12.46
N PRO A 105 -10.96 -12.04 13.24
CA PRO A 105 -10.87 -12.03 14.71
C PRO A 105 -9.44 -11.96 15.26
N LEU A 106 -8.46 -12.52 14.54
CA LEU A 106 -7.04 -12.46 14.87
C LEU A 106 -6.52 -11.02 15.10
N TRP A 107 -7.05 -10.05 14.36
CA TRP A 107 -6.59 -8.66 14.36
C TRP A 107 -7.58 -7.70 15.02
N LYS A 108 -8.60 -8.23 15.72
CA LYS A 108 -9.70 -7.45 16.28
C LYS A 108 -9.22 -6.25 17.10
N GLU A 109 -8.28 -6.43 18.01
CA GLU A 109 -7.79 -5.34 18.88
C GLU A 109 -7.08 -4.23 18.08
N LYS A 110 -6.33 -4.61 17.04
CA LYS A 110 -5.66 -3.65 16.15
C LYS A 110 -6.67 -2.92 15.27
N ARG A 111 -7.71 -3.60 14.78
CA ARG A 111 -8.85 -2.96 14.09
C ARG A 111 -9.59 -2.01 15.02
N ASP A 112 -9.85 -2.40 16.26
CA ASP A 112 -10.51 -1.56 17.26
C ASP A 112 -9.68 -0.30 17.56
N THR A 113 -8.35 -0.40 17.55
CA THR A 113 -7.46 0.75 17.64
C THR A 113 -7.65 1.72 16.47
N TRP A 114 -7.78 1.23 15.22
CA TRP A 114 -8.11 2.09 14.08
C TRP A 114 -9.49 2.72 14.19
N VAL A 115 -10.50 1.94 14.59
CA VAL A 115 -11.86 2.44 14.81
C VAL A 115 -11.85 3.57 15.85
N SER A 116 -11.02 3.48 16.90
CA SER A 116 -10.88 4.55 17.91
C SER A 116 -10.30 5.87 17.36
N VAL A 117 -9.51 5.82 16.27
CA VAL A 117 -9.05 7.05 15.59
C VAL A 117 -10.20 7.65 14.78
N CYS A 118 -10.99 6.82 14.10
CA CYS A 118 -12.15 7.28 13.34
C CYS A 118 -13.29 7.80 14.25
N ASP A 119 -13.35 7.33 15.49
CA ASP A 119 -14.39 7.67 16.47
C ASP A 119 -14.38 9.15 16.89
N ASP A 120 -13.29 9.86 16.64
CA ASP A 120 -13.25 11.31 16.87
C ASP A 120 -14.28 12.08 16.04
N CYS A 121 -14.70 11.53 14.88
CA CYS A 121 -15.59 12.21 13.93
C CYS A 121 -16.72 11.34 13.38
N HIS A 122 -16.63 10.01 13.49
CA HIS A 122 -17.62 9.08 12.94
C HIS A 122 -18.10 8.09 13.99
N SER A 123 -19.32 7.58 13.84
CA SER A 123 -19.75 6.47 14.70
C SER A 123 -18.84 5.24 14.53
N PRO A 124 -18.58 4.45 15.59
CA PRO A 124 -17.72 3.27 15.52
C PRO A 124 -18.19 2.24 14.50
N ARG A 125 -19.51 2.15 14.28
CA ARG A 125 -20.11 1.25 13.30
C ARG A 125 -19.73 1.66 11.87
N PHE A 126 -19.93 2.93 11.53
CA PHE A 126 -19.58 3.45 10.20
C PHE A 126 -18.11 3.20 9.88
N ALA A 127 -17.20 3.54 10.80
CA ALA A 127 -15.77 3.34 10.63
C ALA A 127 -15.42 1.85 10.42
N ARG A 128 -16.00 0.97 11.24
CA ARG A 128 -15.74 -0.47 11.17
C ARG A 128 -16.23 -1.09 9.87
N GLU A 129 -17.45 -0.78 9.44
CA GLU A 129 -18.02 -1.30 8.20
C GLU A 129 -17.27 -0.76 6.97
N ASN A 130 -16.82 0.50 7.01
CA ASN A 130 -15.98 1.06 5.95
C ASN A 130 -14.61 0.37 5.84
N LEU A 131 -13.95 0.12 6.99
CA LEU A 131 -12.68 -0.63 7.01
C LEU A 131 -12.87 -2.11 6.65
N GLN A 132 -14.05 -2.68 6.90
CA GLN A 132 -14.38 -4.02 6.42
C GLN A 132 -14.48 -4.06 4.89
N ALA A 133 -15.06 -3.03 4.26
CA ALA A 133 -15.09 -2.95 2.80
C ALA A 133 -13.68 -2.91 2.18
N MET A 134 -12.71 -2.27 2.86
CA MET A 134 -11.30 -2.35 2.48
C MET A 134 -10.78 -3.80 2.55
N ASP A 135 -11.13 -4.56 3.58
CA ASP A 135 -10.72 -5.97 3.71
C ASP A 135 -11.27 -6.83 2.58
N GLU A 136 -12.56 -6.68 2.24
CA GLU A 136 -13.17 -7.40 1.12
C GLU A 136 -12.50 -7.03 -0.21
N ALA A 137 -12.28 -5.74 -0.47
CA ALA A 137 -11.60 -5.29 -1.69
C ALA A 137 -10.18 -5.87 -1.82
N CYS A 138 -9.42 -5.98 -0.72
CA CYS A 138 -8.10 -6.62 -0.73
C CYS A 138 -8.21 -8.12 -1.02
N LYS A 139 -9.18 -8.82 -0.42
CA LYS A 139 -9.41 -10.26 -0.67
C LYS A 139 -9.75 -10.52 -2.13
N ASP A 140 -10.66 -9.74 -2.70
CA ASP A 140 -11.08 -9.87 -4.10
C ASP A 140 -9.92 -9.56 -5.07
N ALA A 141 -9.11 -8.54 -4.77
CA ALA A 141 -7.90 -8.25 -5.54
C ALA A 141 -6.90 -9.42 -5.50
N GLY A 142 -6.74 -10.04 -4.33
CA GLY A 142 -5.94 -11.25 -4.16
C GLY A 142 -6.41 -12.44 -5.01
N LEU A 143 -7.73 -12.60 -5.12
CA LEU A 143 -8.33 -13.64 -5.94
C LEU A 143 -7.97 -13.42 -7.42
N LYS A 144 -8.12 -12.18 -7.92
CA LYS A 144 -7.73 -11.82 -9.29
C LYS A 144 -6.26 -12.13 -9.57
N TYR A 145 -5.36 -11.71 -8.67
CA TYR A 145 -3.94 -11.97 -8.87
C TYR A 145 -3.59 -13.46 -8.81
N THR A 146 -4.31 -14.25 -8.02
CA THR A 146 -4.12 -15.71 -7.99
C THR A 146 -4.42 -16.33 -9.36
N GLU A 147 -5.46 -15.85 -10.05
CA GLU A 147 -5.77 -16.25 -11.43
C GLU A 147 -4.68 -15.80 -12.41
N THR A 148 -4.26 -14.54 -12.37
CA THR A 148 -3.17 -14.00 -13.20
C THR A 148 -1.87 -14.78 -13.01
N PHE A 149 -1.46 -15.02 -11.77
CA PHE A 149 -0.25 -15.75 -11.43
C PHE A 149 -0.31 -17.19 -11.95
N LYS A 150 -1.48 -17.84 -11.89
CA LYS A 150 -1.61 -19.22 -12.34
C LYS A 150 -1.35 -19.38 -13.85
N VAL A 151 -1.73 -18.38 -14.65
CA VAL A 151 -1.40 -18.35 -16.08
C VAL A 151 0.12 -18.30 -16.28
N ALA A 152 0.80 -17.38 -15.60
CA ALA A 152 2.26 -17.23 -15.70
C ALA A 152 3.02 -18.46 -15.18
N GLU A 153 2.57 -19.04 -14.06
CA GLU A 153 3.16 -20.24 -13.47
C GLU A 153 3.02 -21.45 -14.41
N ASN A 154 1.86 -21.63 -15.04
CA ASN A 154 1.67 -22.72 -16.00
C ASN A 154 2.60 -22.57 -17.21
N LEU A 155 2.77 -21.36 -17.76
CA LEU A 155 3.74 -21.12 -18.84
C LEU A 155 5.18 -21.46 -18.42
N GLN A 156 5.56 -21.11 -17.19
CA GLN A 156 6.87 -21.47 -16.64
C GLN A 156 7.04 -22.99 -16.49
N LEU A 157 6.02 -23.68 -15.97
CA LEU A 157 6.05 -25.12 -15.74
C LEU A 157 6.04 -25.94 -17.04
N ASP A 158 5.28 -25.48 -18.03
CA ASP A 158 5.18 -26.12 -19.35
C ASP A 158 6.40 -25.80 -20.24
N GLY A 159 7.30 -24.92 -19.80
CA GLY A 159 8.46 -24.48 -20.57
C GLY A 159 8.11 -23.63 -21.78
N MET A 160 6.96 -22.94 -21.73
CA MET A 160 6.41 -22.09 -22.79
C MET A 160 6.57 -20.59 -22.49
N GLY A 161 7.33 -20.22 -21.45
CA GLY A 161 7.72 -18.83 -21.22
C GLY A 161 8.66 -18.34 -22.33
N GLU A 162 8.36 -17.20 -22.93
CA GLU A 162 9.19 -16.60 -23.98
C GLU A 162 9.70 -15.21 -23.55
N PRO A 163 11.01 -15.06 -23.24
CA PRO A 163 12.00 -16.13 -23.01
C PRO A 163 11.83 -16.85 -21.67
N MET A 164 12.41 -18.05 -21.53
CA MET A 164 12.54 -18.74 -20.24
C MET A 164 13.65 -18.10 -19.39
N PRO A 165 13.65 -18.23 -18.04
CA PRO A 165 14.64 -17.61 -17.16
C PRO A 165 16.11 -17.93 -17.49
N LYS A 166 16.39 -19.15 -17.94
CA LYS A 166 17.73 -19.59 -18.36
C LYS A 166 18.28 -18.84 -19.59
N ASP A 167 17.39 -18.25 -20.38
CA ASP A 167 17.73 -17.56 -21.63
C ASP A 167 17.70 -16.03 -21.47
N LEU A 168 17.30 -15.52 -20.29
CA LEU A 168 17.43 -14.12 -19.90
C LEU A 168 18.86 -13.80 -19.45
N HIS A 169 19.20 -12.51 -19.34
CA HIS A 169 20.40 -12.11 -18.63
C HIS A 169 20.30 -12.57 -17.16
N PRO A 170 21.39 -12.99 -16.51
CA PRO A 170 21.35 -13.38 -15.09
C PRO A 170 20.79 -12.26 -14.21
N ASP A 171 20.14 -12.65 -13.12
CA ASP A 171 19.64 -11.73 -12.10
C ASP A 171 20.80 -11.04 -11.34
N TRP A 172 20.47 -10.17 -10.38
CA TRP A 172 21.49 -9.47 -9.59
C TRP A 172 22.45 -10.41 -8.83
N ALA A 173 22.04 -11.65 -8.53
CA ALA A 173 22.83 -12.65 -7.85
C ALA A 173 23.70 -13.47 -8.82
N GLY A 174 23.61 -13.22 -10.13
CA GLY A 174 24.30 -13.99 -11.15
C GLY A 174 23.60 -15.30 -11.51
N GLU A 175 22.32 -15.44 -11.14
CA GLU A 175 21.55 -16.68 -11.30
C GLU A 175 20.44 -16.54 -12.36
N HIS A 176 19.80 -17.66 -12.70
CA HIS A 176 18.69 -17.72 -13.65
C HIS A 176 17.42 -18.25 -12.96
N VAL A 177 17.08 -17.68 -11.80
CA VAL A 177 15.86 -18.01 -11.05
C VAL A 177 14.66 -17.25 -11.65
N TRP A 178 13.51 -17.91 -11.76
CA TRP A 178 12.27 -17.28 -12.25
C TRP A 178 11.88 -16.08 -11.39
N SER A 179 11.54 -14.95 -12.01
CA SER A 179 11.34 -13.68 -11.28
C SER A 179 10.23 -13.78 -10.23
N LEU A 180 9.15 -14.48 -10.57
CA LEU A 180 7.96 -14.60 -9.73
C LEU A 180 8.06 -15.74 -8.70
N LYS A 181 9.20 -16.45 -8.60
CA LYS A 181 9.38 -17.52 -7.62
C LYS A 181 9.38 -16.93 -6.20
N ILE A 182 8.39 -17.30 -5.41
CA ILE A 182 8.36 -17.12 -3.95
C ILE A 182 8.83 -18.40 -3.27
N GLY A 183 10.05 -18.42 -2.73
CA GLY A 183 10.68 -19.63 -2.18
C GLY A 183 9.91 -20.30 -1.02
N ALA A 184 9.01 -19.57 -0.36
CA ALA A 184 8.12 -20.11 0.66
C ALA A 184 6.95 -20.96 0.10
N TYR A 185 6.64 -20.82 -1.19
CA TYR A 185 5.49 -21.48 -1.84
C TYR A 185 5.88 -22.34 -3.04
N HIS A 186 6.96 -21.99 -3.74
CA HIS A 186 7.37 -22.67 -4.97
C HIS A 186 8.73 -23.33 -4.77
N ASP A 187 8.78 -24.62 -5.10
CA ASP A 187 10.00 -25.42 -5.11
C ASP A 187 9.99 -26.36 -6.34
N GLY A 188 11.18 -26.64 -6.87
CA GLY A 188 11.34 -27.50 -8.02
C GLY A 188 12.23 -26.93 -9.14
N PRO A 189 12.72 -27.80 -10.04
CA PRO A 189 13.75 -27.45 -11.02
C PRO A 189 13.26 -26.43 -12.06
N ALA A 190 11.95 -26.40 -12.35
CA ALA A 190 11.37 -25.45 -13.28
C ALA A 190 11.52 -23.99 -12.81
N TYR A 191 11.58 -23.73 -11.50
CA TYR A 191 11.69 -22.37 -10.98
C TYR A 191 13.14 -21.88 -10.84
N GLY A 192 14.11 -22.80 -10.78
CA GLY A 192 15.51 -22.52 -10.45
C GLY A 192 15.75 -22.19 -8.98
N GLY A 193 17.02 -22.00 -8.59
CA GLY A 193 17.44 -21.66 -7.22
C GLY A 193 17.28 -22.78 -6.20
N ALA A 194 17.81 -22.59 -4.99
CA ALA A 194 17.70 -23.55 -3.89
C ALA A 194 16.29 -23.60 -3.28
N GLN A 195 16.01 -24.65 -2.51
CA GLN A 195 14.77 -24.76 -1.72
C GLN A 195 14.69 -23.59 -0.73
N GLY A 196 13.54 -22.91 -0.70
CA GLY A 196 13.34 -21.71 0.14
C GLY A 196 13.89 -20.40 -0.45
N GLN A 197 14.68 -20.46 -1.52
CA GLN A 197 15.18 -19.26 -2.21
C GLN A 197 14.12 -18.71 -3.16
N SER A 198 13.79 -17.42 -3.02
CA SER A 198 12.96 -16.68 -3.97
C SER A 198 13.80 -16.18 -5.16
N GLY A 199 13.15 -15.91 -6.28
CA GLY A 199 13.75 -15.16 -7.38
C GLY A 199 13.82 -13.66 -7.08
N GLU A 200 14.56 -12.93 -7.92
CA GLU A 200 14.50 -11.48 -7.94
C GLU A 200 13.16 -11.02 -8.54
N PHE A 201 12.24 -10.57 -7.69
CA PHE A 201 10.95 -10.02 -8.11
C PHE A 201 11.14 -8.65 -8.76
N ARG A 202 10.84 -8.54 -10.06
CA ARG A 202 11.20 -7.37 -10.88
C ARG A 202 10.25 -7.15 -12.06
N MET A 203 10.23 -5.92 -12.55
CA MET A 203 9.55 -5.51 -13.79
C MET A 203 10.49 -5.40 -15.00
N SER A 204 11.80 -5.62 -14.78
CA SER A 204 12.87 -5.46 -15.76
C SER A 204 13.56 -6.80 -16.02
N ASN A 205 14.23 -6.95 -17.18
CA ASN A 205 14.95 -8.19 -17.54
C ASN A 205 14.13 -9.46 -17.22
N CYS A 206 12.91 -9.48 -17.74
CA CYS A 206 11.94 -10.55 -17.58
C CYS A 206 11.04 -10.58 -18.83
N SER A 207 10.27 -11.64 -18.99
CA SER A 207 9.24 -11.73 -20.03
C SER A 207 8.11 -10.72 -19.78
N ASP A 208 7.32 -10.43 -20.82
CA ASP A 208 6.15 -9.55 -20.67
C ASP A 208 5.13 -10.12 -19.68
N ILE A 209 4.96 -11.45 -19.61
CA ILE A 209 4.03 -12.08 -18.67
C ILE A 209 4.51 -11.88 -17.21
N GLU A 210 5.82 -12.01 -16.95
CA GLU A 210 6.38 -11.72 -15.62
C GLU A 210 6.21 -10.26 -15.25
N ARG A 211 6.45 -9.34 -16.19
CA ARG A 211 6.24 -7.90 -15.98
C ARG A 211 4.77 -7.59 -15.71
N VAL A 212 3.83 -8.15 -16.47
CA VAL A 212 2.38 -7.96 -16.28
C VAL A 212 1.95 -8.44 -14.90
N CYS A 213 2.41 -9.61 -14.45
CA CYS A 213 2.17 -10.07 -13.08
C CYS A 213 2.74 -9.11 -12.05
N PHE A 214 3.99 -8.66 -12.21
CA PHE A 214 4.60 -7.67 -11.33
C PHE A 214 3.74 -6.41 -11.24
N GLU A 215 3.31 -5.85 -12.37
CA GLU A 215 2.50 -4.62 -12.41
C GLU A 215 1.15 -4.82 -11.72
N SER A 216 0.51 -5.97 -11.93
CA SER A 216 -0.78 -6.31 -11.35
C SER A 216 -0.76 -6.31 -9.81
N VAL A 217 0.21 -7.01 -9.21
CA VAL A 217 0.33 -7.07 -7.74
C VAL A 217 1.08 -5.88 -7.14
N GLY A 218 2.12 -5.41 -7.81
CA GLY A 218 3.05 -4.39 -7.31
C GLY A 218 2.53 -2.95 -7.47
N TYR A 219 1.62 -2.71 -8.42
CA TYR A 219 1.03 -1.40 -8.66
C TYR A 219 -0.48 -1.42 -8.41
N TRP A 220 -1.25 -2.16 -9.21
CA TRP A 220 -2.71 -2.04 -9.25
C TRP A 220 -3.36 -2.54 -7.96
N MET A 221 -2.91 -3.68 -7.45
CA MET A 221 -3.39 -4.23 -6.18
C MET A 221 -3.06 -3.31 -4.99
N THR A 222 -1.91 -2.61 -5.02
CA THR A 222 -1.60 -1.63 -3.96
C THR A 222 -2.53 -0.43 -4.02
N TYR A 223 -3.01 -0.02 -5.21
CA TYR A 223 -3.98 1.06 -5.33
C TYR A 223 -5.34 0.69 -4.76
N ILE A 224 -5.73 -0.58 -4.85
CA ILE A 224 -6.96 -1.07 -4.20
C ILE A 224 -6.83 -0.94 -2.69
N PHE A 225 -5.72 -1.45 -2.12
CA PHE A 225 -5.48 -1.36 -0.68
C PHE A 225 -5.41 0.11 -0.21
N LYS A 226 -4.53 0.92 -0.82
CA LYS A 226 -4.34 2.32 -0.41
C LYS A 226 -5.55 3.20 -0.73
N GLY A 227 -6.21 2.96 -1.85
CA GLY A 227 -7.45 3.64 -2.26
C GLY A 227 -8.55 3.46 -1.23
N MET A 228 -8.88 2.20 -0.90
CA MET A 228 -9.89 1.89 0.11
C MET A 228 -9.50 2.36 1.52
N ALA A 229 -8.22 2.27 1.88
CA ALA A 229 -7.73 2.71 3.19
C ALA A 229 -7.82 4.23 3.41
N HIS A 230 -7.69 5.02 2.35
CA HIS A 230 -7.73 6.49 2.43
C HIS A 230 -9.03 7.10 1.90
N GLY A 231 -9.97 6.29 1.39
CA GLY A 231 -11.28 6.72 0.89
C GLY A 231 -11.28 7.21 -0.56
N SER A 232 -10.28 6.87 -1.36
CA SER A 232 -10.30 7.06 -2.83
C SER A 232 -10.94 5.85 -3.50
N TRP A 233 -12.24 5.96 -3.74
CA TRP A 233 -13.02 4.91 -4.40
C TRP A 233 -12.55 4.66 -5.83
N ASN A 234 -12.07 5.71 -6.51
CA ASN A 234 -11.65 5.62 -7.89
C ASN A 234 -10.27 4.98 -8.03
N ASP A 235 -9.31 5.25 -7.13
CA ASP A 235 -8.03 4.51 -7.11
C ASP A 235 -8.25 3.02 -6.85
N ALA A 236 -9.28 2.66 -6.07
CA ALA A 236 -9.61 1.26 -5.84
C ALA A 236 -10.34 0.58 -7.01
N THR A 237 -10.81 1.35 -8.00
CA THR A 237 -11.64 0.84 -9.10
C THR A 237 -11.12 1.27 -10.47
N TYR A 238 -11.58 2.40 -11.00
CA TYR A 238 -11.35 2.83 -12.38
C TYR A 238 -9.95 3.39 -12.63
N CYS A 239 -9.32 4.04 -11.65
CA CYS A 239 -7.98 4.65 -11.80
C CYS A 239 -6.86 3.62 -11.61
N ASP A 240 -6.88 2.57 -12.45
CA ASP A 240 -5.96 1.44 -12.42
C ASP A 240 -5.98 0.61 -11.12
N GLY A 241 -7.11 0.60 -10.40
CA GLY A 241 -7.34 -0.28 -9.26
C GLY A 241 -7.85 -1.64 -9.70
N SER A 242 -9.04 -2.02 -9.23
CA SER A 242 -9.70 -3.28 -9.58
C SER A 242 -9.82 -3.50 -11.10
N PHE A 243 -10.20 -2.45 -11.86
CA PHE A 243 -10.28 -2.53 -13.32
C PHE A 243 -8.92 -2.39 -14.00
N GLY A 244 -7.90 -1.92 -13.28
CA GLY A 244 -6.50 -2.05 -13.67
C GLY A 244 -6.08 -3.50 -13.68
N MET A 245 -6.36 -4.24 -12.60
CA MET A 245 -6.09 -5.68 -12.55
C MET A 245 -6.88 -6.47 -13.61
N ASP A 246 -8.13 -6.08 -13.92
CA ASP A 246 -8.91 -6.77 -14.97
C ASP A 246 -8.34 -6.58 -16.39
N ARG A 247 -7.56 -5.52 -16.61
CA ARG A 247 -6.93 -5.23 -17.91
C ARG A 247 -5.60 -5.97 -18.11
N TRP A 248 -4.99 -6.48 -17.04
CA TRP A 248 -3.68 -7.14 -17.01
C TRP A 248 -3.85 -8.65 -16.85
#